data_AF-A0A9W8UWU8-F1
#
_entry.id   AF-A0A9W8UWU8-F1
#
_cell.length_a   1.000
_cell.length_b   1.000
_cell.length_c   1.000
_cell.angle_alpha   90.00
_cell.angle_beta   90.00
_cell.angle_gamma   90.00
#
_symmetry.space_group_name_H-M   'P 1'
#
loop_
_entity.id
_entity.type
_entity.pdbx_description
1 polymer ?
#
loop_
_entity_poly.entity_id
_entity_poly.type
_entity_poly.pdbx_seq_one_letter_code
_entity_poly.pdbx_strand_id
1 'polypeptide(L)'
;MESVNQGSVPINLIKGAFLLLGACIPTASIILATPKSGINSTPRYVWPIVVVAIGKRLFQMIADTGTSFVINGVIMGWVVLVLIQCCNCLIIRKLDSDELVKGNIFQLSDGFVDKFYFTMRLLFNLRNVGNQWEVKRLNKFPRYYKGPKPSRSAYITRQVLIMAWQYLLLDIIYMSSLETPPEDAQRLFGPGTEFNYLNATAEQWGGRVAVGPVAGLAPARVSIDIPYRGFSILSVLLGITSTDQWPPLFGSMWDAYTIRGFWK
;
A
#
# COMPACT_ATOMS: atom_id res chain seq x y z
N MET A 1 -15.25 -3.05 -32.71
CA MET A 1 -15.78 -3.05 -31.34
C MET A 1 -15.64 -4.46 -30.80
N GLU A 2 -14.47 -4.79 -30.25
CA GLU A 2 -14.34 -6.01 -29.46
C GLU A 2 -15.08 -5.78 -28.16
N SER A 3 -16.11 -6.59 -27.92
CA SER A 3 -16.79 -6.68 -26.64
C SER A 3 -15.78 -7.17 -25.60
N VAL A 4 -15.13 -6.25 -24.89
CA VAL A 4 -14.35 -6.57 -23.71
C VAL A 4 -15.29 -7.30 -22.76
N ASN A 5 -15.04 -8.59 -22.56
CA ASN A 5 -15.79 -9.43 -21.66
C ASN A 5 -15.48 -8.97 -20.23
N GLN A 6 -16.16 -7.90 -19.79
CA GLN A 6 -16.11 -7.40 -18.42
C GLN A 6 -16.73 -8.47 -17.54
N GLY A 7 -15.89 -9.39 -17.05
CA GLY A 7 -16.26 -10.30 -15.98
C GLY A 7 -16.88 -9.48 -14.84
N SER A 8 -17.90 -10.01 -14.18
CA SER A 8 -18.57 -9.28 -13.11
C SER A 8 -17.54 -8.81 -12.06
N VAL A 9 -17.70 -7.59 -11.55
CA VAL A 9 -16.79 -6.96 -10.57
C VAL A 9 -16.33 -7.93 -9.47
N PRO A 10 -17.22 -8.75 -8.85
CA PRO A 10 -16.81 -9.71 -7.83
C PRO A 10 -15.81 -10.76 -8.34
N ILE A 11 -15.98 -11.26 -9.57
CA ILE A 11 -15.08 -12.26 -10.16
C ILE A 11 -13.68 -11.67 -10.34
N ASN A 12 -13.58 -10.43 -10.80
CA ASN A 12 -12.27 -9.80 -10.99
C ASN A 12 -11.58 -9.47 -9.67
N LEU A 13 -12.34 -9.06 -8.63
CA LEU A 13 -11.79 -8.88 -7.28
C LEU A 13 -11.25 -10.20 -6.70
N ILE A 14 -11.99 -11.30 -6.90
CA ILE A 14 -11.54 -12.64 -6.48
C ILE A 14 -10.26 -13.03 -7.22
N LYS A 15 -10.22 -12.87 -8.54
CA LYS A 15 -9.01 -13.12 -9.35
C LYS A 15 -7.83 -12.26 -8.90
N GLY A 16 -8.06 -10.99 -8.59
CA GLY A 16 -7.06 -10.07 -8.05
C GLY A 16 -6.51 -10.53 -6.70
N ALA A 17 -7.39 -10.97 -5.80
CA ALA A 17 -6.98 -11.53 -4.51
C ALA A 17 -6.12 -12.80 -4.68
N PHE A 18 -6.51 -13.71 -5.59
CA PHE A 18 -5.71 -14.90 -5.91
C PHE A 18 -4.33 -14.54 -6.49
N LEU A 19 -4.25 -13.57 -7.39
CA LEU A 19 -2.97 -13.11 -7.94
C LEU A 19 -2.07 -12.47 -6.87
N LEU A 20 -2.65 -11.67 -5.97
CA LEU A 20 -1.91 -11.09 -4.86
C LEU A 20 -1.38 -12.17 -3.90
N LEU A 21 -2.20 -13.17 -3.57
CA LEU A 21 -1.77 -14.33 -2.80
C LEU A 21 -0.69 -15.13 -3.54
N GLY A 22 -0.75 -15.20 -4.87
CA GLY A 22 0.30 -15.77 -5.73
C GLY A 22 1.65 -15.04 -5.63
N ALA A 23 1.66 -13.76 -5.23
CA ALA A 23 2.89 -13.05 -4.87
C ALA A 23 3.32 -13.32 -3.41
N CYS A 24 2.36 -13.30 -2.47
CA CYS A 24 2.65 -13.38 -1.04
C CYS A 24 3.07 -14.79 -0.58
N ILE A 25 2.35 -15.83 -1.01
CA ILE A 25 2.57 -17.22 -0.59
C ILE A 25 4.01 -17.66 -0.94
N PRO A 26 4.49 -17.52 -2.19
CA PRO A 26 5.86 -17.94 -2.50
C PRO A 26 6.89 -17.03 -1.84
N THR A 27 6.59 -15.74 -1.63
CA THR A 27 7.47 -14.85 -0.85
C THR A 27 7.69 -15.40 0.56
N ALA A 28 6.62 -15.77 1.27
CA ALA A 28 6.70 -16.34 2.61
C ALA A 28 7.46 -17.68 2.61
N SER A 29 7.18 -18.55 1.62
CA SER A 29 7.90 -19.82 1.46
C SER A 29 9.39 -19.61 1.22
N ILE A 30 9.78 -18.66 0.36
CA ILE A 30 11.19 -18.35 0.08
C ILE A 30 11.90 -17.83 1.33
N ILE A 31 11.24 -16.96 2.12
CA ILE A 31 11.79 -16.46 3.38
C ILE A 31 12.11 -17.60 4.34
N LEU A 32 11.21 -18.58 4.47
CA LEU A 32 11.37 -19.72 5.38
C LEU A 32 12.34 -20.78 4.85
N ALA A 33 12.38 -21.01 3.54
CA ALA A 33 13.11 -22.13 2.95
C ALA A 33 14.54 -21.80 2.49
N THR A 34 14.91 -20.51 2.36
CA THR A 34 16.21 -20.13 1.79
C THR A 34 17.05 -19.33 2.78
N PRO A 35 18.38 -19.53 2.82
CA PRO A 35 19.30 -18.69 3.62
C PRO A 35 19.52 -17.31 2.96
N LYS A 36 20.08 -16.36 3.70
CA LYS A 36 20.33 -14.99 3.21
C LYS A 36 21.41 -14.87 2.13
N SER A 37 22.36 -15.81 2.11
CA SER A 37 23.55 -15.79 1.26
C SER A 37 23.91 -17.18 0.75
N GLY A 38 24.71 -17.23 -0.31
CA GLY A 38 25.13 -18.47 -0.97
C GLY A 38 24.21 -18.85 -2.15
N ILE A 39 24.52 -19.95 -2.82
CA ILE A 39 23.83 -20.36 -4.05
C ILE A 39 22.34 -20.66 -3.82
N ASN A 40 21.99 -21.15 -2.63
CA ASN A 40 20.60 -21.42 -2.22
C ASN A 40 19.78 -20.15 -1.98
N SER A 41 20.40 -18.96 -1.99
CA SER A 41 19.72 -17.66 -1.88
C SER A 41 19.25 -17.10 -3.23
N THR A 42 19.61 -17.73 -4.36
CA THR A 42 19.25 -17.31 -5.72
C THR A 42 17.75 -17.03 -5.91
N PRO A 43 16.81 -17.84 -5.37
CA PRO A 43 15.38 -17.56 -5.50
C PRO A 43 14.97 -16.18 -4.95
N ARG A 44 15.68 -15.64 -3.95
CA ARG A 44 15.40 -14.32 -3.36
C ARG A 44 15.63 -13.16 -4.33
N TYR A 45 16.54 -13.34 -5.30
CA TYR A 45 16.88 -12.32 -6.29
C TYR A 45 16.07 -12.46 -7.59
N VAL A 46 15.67 -13.69 -7.94
CA VAL A 46 14.84 -13.96 -9.12
C VAL A 46 13.36 -13.66 -8.86
N TRP A 47 12.86 -14.00 -7.68
CA TRP A 47 11.45 -13.84 -7.32
C TRP A 47 10.89 -12.41 -7.49
N PRO A 48 11.61 -11.33 -7.12
CA PRO A 48 11.18 -9.95 -7.38
C PRO A 48 10.80 -9.66 -8.84
N ILE A 49 11.45 -10.32 -9.82
CA ILE A 49 11.09 -10.19 -11.24
C ILE A 49 9.69 -10.76 -11.49
N VAL A 50 9.37 -11.90 -10.87
CA VAL A 50 8.04 -12.52 -10.93
C VAL A 50 7.01 -11.66 -10.21
N VAL A 51 7.35 -11.09 -9.05
CA VAL A 51 6.48 -10.15 -8.31
C VAL A 51 6.11 -8.95 -9.17
N VAL A 52 7.06 -8.38 -9.93
CA VAL A 52 6.79 -7.28 -10.87
C VAL A 52 5.87 -7.74 -12.01
N ALA A 53 6.07 -8.93 -12.57
CA ALA A 53 5.21 -9.47 -13.61
C ALA A 53 3.77 -9.72 -13.11
N ILE A 54 3.61 -10.23 -11.89
CA ILE A 54 2.30 -10.39 -11.21
C ILE A 54 1.68 -9.01 -10.97
N GLY A 55 2.47 -8.04 -10.49
CA GLY A 55 2.04 -6.66 -10.28
C GLY A 55 1.49 -6.01 -11.55
N LYS A 56 2.18 -6.18 -12.68
CA LYS A 56 1.70 -5.70 -13.98
C LYS A 56 0.32 -6.27 -14.32
N ARG A 57 0.12 -7.58 -14.15
CA ARG A 57 -1.19 -8.22 -14.39
C ARG A 57 -2.27 -7.74 -13.43
N LEU A 58 -1.93 -7.54 -12.16
CA LEU A 58 -2.84 -6.99 -11.15
C LEU A 58 -3.29 -5.58 -11.53
N PHE A 59 -2.38 -4.71 -11.96
CA PHE A 59 -2.73 -3.34 -12.34
C PHE A 59 -3.63 -3.29 -13.58
N GLN A 60 -3.34 -4.10 -14.60
CA GLN A 60 -4.20 -4.23 -15.76
C GLN A 60 -5.61 -4.69 -15.36
N MET A 61 -5.70 -5.74 -14.54
CA MET A 61 -6.98 -6.26 -14.07
C MET A 61 -7.76 -5.23 -13.25
N ILE A 62 -7.11 -4.53 -12.32
CA ILE A 62 -7.80 -3.54 -11.47
C ILE A 62 -8.29 -2.36 -12.32
N ALA A 63 -7.49 -1.91 -13.30
CA ALA A 63 -7.92 -0.87 -14.25
C ALA A 63 -9.17 -1.28 -15.03
N ASP A 64 -9.29 -2.56 -15.40
CA ASP A 64 -10.42 -3.11 -16.17
C ASP A 64 -11.66 -3.47 -15.31
N THR A 65 -11.52 -3.52 -13.97
CA THR A 65 -12.54 -4.10 -13.07
C THR A 65 -13.68 -3.16 -12.74
N GLY A 66 -13.43 -1.86 -12.57
CA GLY A 66 -14.39 -0.93 -11.98
C GLY A 66 -14.56 0.35 -12.78
N THR A 67 -15.77 0.89 -12.79
CA THR A 67 -16.07 2.24 -13.30
C THR A 67 -15.59 3.34 -12.35
N SER A 68 -15.38 3.02 -11.06
CA SER A 68 -14.92 3.98 -10.06
C SER A 68 -13.39 4.09 -10.06
N PHE A 69 -12.89 5.22 -10.57
CA PHE A 69 -11.49 5.60 -10.50
C PHE A 69 -10.94 5.58 -9.06
N VAL A 70 -11.75 6.06 -8.11
CA VAL A 70 -11.41 6.13 -6.68
C VAL A 70 -11.14 4.75 -6.08
N ILE A 71 -12.07 3.81 -6.28
CA ILE A 71 -11.94 2.44 -5.74
C ILE A 71 -10.74 1.73 -6.39
N ASN A 72 -10.57 1.87 -7.70
CA ASN A 72 -9.46 1.27 -8.42
C ASN A 72 -8.11 1.83 -7.91
N GLY A 73 -8.00 3.14 -7.72
CA GLY A 73 -6.80 3.79 -7.17
C GLY A 73 -6.45 3.33 -5.75
N VAL A 74 -7.47 3.20 -4.90
CA VAL A 74 -7.33 2.70 -3.51
C VAL A 74 -6.81 1.26 -3.48
N ILE A 75 -7.40 0.37 -4.29
CA ILE A 75 -6.95 -1.03 -4.39
C ILE A 75 -5.53 -1.10 -4.94
N MET A 76 -5.23 -0.34 -6.01
CA MET A 76 -3.88 -0.31 -6.60
C MET A 76 -2.83 0.16 -5.59
N GLY A 77 -3.09 1.24 -4.84
CA GLY A 77 -2.16 1.76 -3.85
C GLY A 77 -1.79 0.71 -2.78
N TRP A 78 -2.77 -0.06 -2.31
CA TRP A 78 -2.52 -1.12 -1.34
C TRP A 78 -1.76 -2.31 -1.92
N VAL A 79 -2.14 -2.75 -3.14
CA VAL A 79 -1.44 -3.83 -3.85
C VAL A 79 0.03 -3.48 -4.08
N VAL A 80 0.33 -2.25 -4.53
CA VAL A 80 1.70 -1.77 -4.71
C VAL A 80 2.52 -1.93 -3.43
N LEU A 81 1.96 -1.54 -2.28
CA LEU A 81 2.69 -1.62 -1.01
C LEU A 81 2.95 -3.05 -0.56
N VAL A 82 2.01 -3.96 -0.75
CA VAL A 82 2.21 -5.38 -0.43
C VAL A 82 3.29 -5.99 -1.33
N LEU A 83 3.29 -5.66 -2.62
CA LEU A 83 4.32 -6.12 -3.56
C LEU A 83 5.70 -5.55 -3.22
N ILE A 84 5.79 -4.25 -2.91
CA ILE A 84 7.03 -3.62 -2.44
C ILE A 84 7.49 -4.26 -1.13
N GLN A 85 6.57 -4.56 -0.21
CA GLN A 85 6.90 -5.21 1.05
C GLN A 85 7.45 -6.63 0.84
N CYS A 86 6.94 -7.37 -0.14
CA CYS A 86 7.52 -8.67 -0.53
C CYS A 86 8.99 -8.52 -0.97
N CYS A 87 9.27 -7.54 -1.83
CA CYS A 87 10.64 -7.24 -2.27
C CYS A 87 11.53 -6.75 -1.12
N ASN A 88 11.00 -5.91 -0.23
CA ASN A 88 11.69 -5.38 0.94
C ASN A 88 12.13 -6.51 1.89
N CYS A 89 11.23 -7.46 2.19
CA CYS A 89 11.55 -8.60 3.05
C CYS A 89 12.64 -9.50 2.44
N LEU A 90 12.66 -9.69 1.11
CA LEU A 90 13.60 -10.58 0.43
C LEU A 90 14.98 -9.95 0.15
N ILE A 91 15.01 -8.73 -0.42
CA ILE A 91 16.23 -8.12 -0.96
C ILE A 91 16.84 -7.11 0.00
N ILE A 92 16.01 -6.22 0.54
CA ILE A 92 16.49 -5.06 1.31
C ILE A 92 16.83 -5.49 2.73
N ARG A 93 15.86 -6.12 3.42
CA ARG A 93 16.04 -6.62 4.79
C ARG A 93 16.65 -8.01 4.84
N LYS A 94 16.52 -8.79 3.76
CA LYS A 94 17.02 -10.17 3.66
C LYS A 94 16.58 -11.04 4.86
N LEU A 95 15.29 -11.02 5.15
CA LEU A 95 14.71 -11.80 6.24
C LEU A 95 14.77 -13.29 5.91
N ASP A 96 15.22 -14.09 6.86
CA ASP A 96 15.20 -15.55 6.83
C ASP A 96 14.56 -16.09 8.12
N SER A 97 14.39 -17.40 8.20
CA SER A 97 13.80 -18.04 9.38
C SER A 97 14.51 -17.63 10.69
N ASP A 98 15.84 -17.53 10.69
CA ASP A 98 16.61 -17.17 11.89
C ASP A 98 16.35 -15.73 12.33
N GLU A 99 16.27 -14.78 11.41
CA GLU A 99 15.89 -13.40 11.74
C GLU A 99 14.46 -13.30 12.23
N LEU A 100 13.54 -14.11 11.71
CA LEU A 100 12.16 -14.13 12.18
C LEU A 100 12.07 -14.67 13.61
N VAL A 101 12.87 -15.68 13.96
CA VAL A 101 13.00 -16.16 15.35
C VAL A 101 13.61 -15.08 16.24
N LYS A 102 14.72 -14.46 15.82
CA LYS A 102 15.33 -13.33 16.57
C LYS A 102 14.37 -12.16 16.75
N GLY A 103 13.50 -11.94 15.76
CA GLY A 103 12.49 -10.90 15.77
C GLY A 103 11.25 -11.22 16.58
N ASN A 104 11.21 -12.38 17.23
CA ASN A 104 10.09 -12.89 18.00
C ASN A 104 8.80 -12.93 17.18
N ILE A 105 8.92 -13.25 15.88
CA ILE A 105 7.78 -13.42 14.97
C ILE A 105 7.13 -14.79 15.20
N PHE A 106 7.95 -15.80 15.44
CA PHE A 106 7.57 -17.16 15.83
C PHE A 106 8.73 -17.80 16.61
N GLN A 107 8.47 -18.92 17.28
CA GLN A 107 9.47 -19.70 18.00
C GLN A 107 10.04 -20.82 17.13
N LEU A 108 11.24 -21.28 17.46
CA LEU A 108 11.88 -22.38 16.73
C LEU A 108 11.07 -23.69 16.82
N SER A 109 10.39 -23.90 17.96
CA SER A 109 9.50 -25.04 18.23
C SER A 109 8.19 -25.00 17.45
N ASP A 110 7.81 -23.87 16.86
CA ASP A 110 6.52 -23.72 16.19
C ASP A 110 6.43 -24.61 14.95
N GLY A 111 5.23 -25.10 14.68
CA GLY A 111 4.93 -25.89 13.49
C GLY A 111 5.15 -25.09 12.21
N PHE A 112 5.34 -25.79 11.09
CA PHE A 112 5.53 -25.12 9.79
C PHE A 112 4.34 -24.21 9.43
N VAL A 113 3.11 -24.63 9.76
CA VAL A 113 1.89 -23.86 9.50
C VAL A 113 1.90 -22.54 10.27
N ASP A 114 2.29 -22.55 11.55
CA ASP A 114 2.37 -21.33 12.37
C ASP A 114 3.46 -20.39 11.85
N LYS A 115 4.65 -20.94 11.55
CA LYS A 115 5.75 -20.18 10.94
C LYS A 115 5.32 -19.51 9.64
N PHE A 116 4.62 -20.25 8.80
CA PHE A 116 4.08 -19.74 7.54
C PHE A 116 3.02 -18.66 7.76
N TYR A 117 2.07 -18.88 8.67
CA TYR A 117 1.03 -17.91 9.03
C TYR A 117 1.63 -16.59 9.57
N PHE A 118 2.58 -16.65 10.50
CA PHE A 118 3.22 -15.45 11.04
C PHE A 118 4.07 -14.73 10.00
N THR A 119 4.73 -15.47 9.10
CA THR A 119 5.46 -14.88 7.97
C THR A 119 4.52 -14.21 6.98
N MET A 120 3.39 -14.82 6.65
CA MET A 120 2.34 -14.21 5.82
C MET A 120 1.81 -12.92 6.45
N ARG A 121 1.54 -12.93 7.76
CA ARG A 121 1.09 -11.75 8.51
C ARG A 121 2.11 -10.61 8.43
N LEU A 122 3.41 -10.90 8.39
CA LEU A 122 4.47 -9.91 8.23
C LEU A 122 4.40 -9.17 6.88
N LEU A 123 3.99 -9.84 5.80
CA LEU A 123 3.87 -9.24 4.47
C LEU A 123 2.75 -8.19 4.39
N PHE A 124 1.71 -8.33 5.20
CA PHE A 124 0.62 -7.37 5.29
C PHE A 124 0.81 -6.34 6.41
N ASN A 125 1.79 -6.55 7.31
CA ASN A 125 2.13 -5.61 8.37
C ASN A 125 3.16 -4.58 7.87
N LEU A 126 2.72 -3.63 7.04
CA LEU A 126 3.58 -2.64 6.38
C LEU A 126 4.43 -1.81 7.37
N ARG A 127 3.90 -1.54 8.58
CA ARG A 127 4.60 -0.79 9.63
C ARG A 127 5.42 -1.69 10.58
N ASN A 128 5.33 -3.02 10.43
CA ASN A 128 5.92 -4.02 11.32
C ASN A 128 5.54 -3.81 12.79
N VAL A 129 4.30 -3.41 13.06
CA VAL A 129 3.79 -3.14 14.42
C VAL A 129 3.94 -4.39 15.29
N GLY A 130 4.48 -4.23 16.50
CA GLY A 130 4.68 -5.33 17.44
C GLY A 130 5.94 -6.16 17.21
N ASN A 131 6.74 -5.83 16.19
CA ASN A 131 7.96 -6.56 15.84
C ASN A 131 9.20 -5.71 16.16
N GLN A 132 10.38 -6.34 16.23
CA GLN A 132 11.65 -5.61 16.48
C GLN A 132 11.94 -4.50 15.46
N TRP A 133 11.40 -4.63 14.25
CA TRP A 133 11.59 -3.69 13.16
C TRP A 133 10.43 -2.69 12.96
N GLU A 134 9.59 -2.52 13.99
CA GLU A 134 8.54 -1.49 13.99
C GLU A 134 9.13 -0.10 13.72
N VAL A 135 8.45 0.70 12.92
CA VAL A 135 8.84 2.09 12.68
C VAL A 135 8.60 2.92 13.96
N LYS A 136 9.66 3.10 14.76
CA LYS A 136 9.61 3.75 16.09
C LYS A 136 9.46 5.27 16.07
N ARG A 137 9.77 5.93 14.95
CA ARG A 137 9.78 7.40 14.85
C ARG A 137 8.39 8.02 14.74
N LEU A 138 7.39 7.21 14.40
CA LEU A 138 6.00 7.63 14.33
C LEU A 138 5.31 7.44 15.68
N ASN A 139 4.64 8.48 16.16
CA ASN A 139 3.81 8.39 17.36
C ASN A 139 2.78 7.26 17.20
N LYS A 140 2.61 6.42 18.23
CA LYS A 140 1.60 5.35 18.24
C LYS A 140 0.18 5.92 18.14
N PHE A 141 -0.03 7.08 18.74
CA PHE A 141 -1.30 7.78 18.72
C PHE A 141 -1.10 9.26 18.37
N PRO A 142 -2.03 9.88 17.62
CA PRO A 142 -2.04 11.32 17.41
C PRO A 142 -2.05 12.08 18.74
N ARG A 143 -1.36 13.22 18.80
CA ARG A 143 -1.29 14.11 19.99
C ARG A 143 -2.66 14.53 20.55
N TYR A 144 -3.70 14.44 19.72
CA TYR A 144 -5.09 14.64 20.11
C TYR A 144 -5.52 13.75 21.29
N TYR A 145 -5.03 12.52 21.36
CA TYR A 145 -5.35 11.63 22.48
C TYR A 145 -4.49 12.01 23.68
N LYS A 146 -5.13 12.52 24.75
CA LYS A 146 -4.49 12.94 26.00
C LYS A 146 -4.09 11.77 26.92
N GLY A 147 -4.17 10.53 26.45
CA GLY A 147 -3.93 9.32 27.24
C GLY A 147 -3.08 8.29 26.48
N PRO A 148 -2.61 7.23 27.16
CA PRO A 148 -1.71 6.25 26.58
C PRO A 148 -2.39 5.40 25.49
N LYS A 149 -3.72 5.26 25.53
CA LYS A 149 -4.50 4.50 24.56
C LYS A 149 -5.89 5.12 24.39
N PRO A 150 -6.40 5.31 23.16
CA PRO A 150 -7.74 5.82 22.92
C PRO A 150 -8.79 4.78 23.28
N SER A 151 -9.95 5.24 23.75
CA SER A 151 -11.13 4.37 23.86
C SER A 151 -11.53 3.84 22.48
N ARG A 152 -12.13 2.65 22.46
CA ARG A 152 -12.52 1.96 21.23
C ARG A 152 -13.45 2.80 20.36
N SER A 153 -14.46 3.42 20.97
CA SER A 153 -15.42 4.30 20.28
C SER A 153 -14.72 5.54 19.72
N ALA A 154 -13.91 6.25 20.53
CA ALA A 154 -13.19 7.44 20.07
C ALA A 154 -12.23 7.13 18.90
N TYR A 155 -11.54 5.98 18.96
CA TYR A 155 -10.70 5.51 17.87
C TYR A 155 -11.52 5.29 16.59
N ILE A 156 -12.58 4.48 16.65
CA ILE A 156 -13.40 4.14 15.48
C ILE A 156 -14.03 5.40 14.88
N THR A 157 -14.65 6.27 15.69
CA THR A 157 -15.26 7.52 15.22
C THR A 157 -14.25 8.36 14.46
N ARG A 158 -13.03 8.52 15.00
CA ARG A 158 -11.98 9.27 14.31
C ARG A 158 -11.56 8.63 12.99
N GLN A 159 -11.42 7.30 12.95
CA GLN A 159 -11.06 6.59 11.72
C GLN A 159 -12.14 6.77 10.64
N VAL A 160 -13.41 6.66 11.00
CA VAL A 160 -14.56 6.87 10.10
C VAL A 160 -14.58 8.30 9.57
N LEU A 161 -14.44 9.31 10.44
CA LEU A 161 -14.43 10.72 10.05
C LEU A 161 -13.30 11.04 9.06
N ILE A 162 -12.10 10.51 9.30
CA ILE A 162 -10.97 10.74 8.39
C ILE A 162 -11.19 10.00 7.07
N MET A 163 -11.67 8.76 7.10
CA MET A 163 -11.97 7.99 5.90
C MET A 163 -13.05 8.69 5.05
N ALA A 164 -14.09 9.25 5.68
CA ALA A 164 -15.12 10.04 5.00
C ALA A 164 -14.52 11.30 4.36
N TRP A 165 -13.70 12.06 5.09
CA TRP A 165 -13.00 13.23 4.55
C TRP A 165 -12.09 12.87 3.37
N GLN A 166 -11.36 11.75 3.48
CA GLN A 166 -10.49 11.23 2.45
C GLN A 166 -11.23 10.83 1.18
N TYR A 167 -12.39 10.18 1.34
CA TYR A 167 -13.27 9.86 0.23
C TYR A 167 -13.74 11.14 -0.48
N LEU A 168 -14.23 12.13 0.27
CA LEU A 168 -14.65 13.42 -0.29
C LEU A 168 -13.52 14.14 -1.02
N LEU A 169 -12.30 14.09 -0.49
CA LEU A 169 -11.13 14.67 -1.17
C LEU A 169 -10.85 13.99 -2.52
N LEU A 170 -10.92 12.65 -2.58
CA LEU A 170 -10.74 11.92 -3.85
C LEU A 170 -11.87 12.21 -4.83
N ASP A 171 -13.11 12.33 -4.34
CA ASP A 171 -14.28 12.65 -5.15
C ASP A 171 -14.18 14.06 -5.76
N ILE A 172 -13.78 15.07 -4.97
CA ILE A 172 -13.53 16.43 -5.44
C ILE A 172 -12.44 16.43 -6.53
N ILE A 173 -11.31 15.76 -6.29
CA ILE A 173 -10.21 15.68 -7.27
C ILE A 173 -10.67 15.01 -8.56
N TYR A 174 -11.48 13.94 -8.46
CA TYR A 174 -12.02 13.25 -9.62
C TYR A 174 -13.00 14.15 -10.41
N MET A 175 -13.95 14.80 -9.73
CA MET A 175 -14.91 15.69 -10.39
C MET A 175 -14.22 16.89 -11.06
N SER A 176 -13.23 17.51 -10.40
CA SER A 176 -12.42 18.56 -11.02
C SER A 176 -11.64 18.08 -12.24
N SER A 177 -11.22 16.80 -12.28
CA SER A 177 -10.55 16.24 -13.46
C SER A 177 -11.48 16.06 -14.65
N LEU A 178 -12.78 15.83 -14.42
CA LEU A 178 -13.79 15.72 -15.48
C LEU A 178 -14.14 17.07 -16.11
N GLU A 179 -14.00 18.16 -15.35
CA GLU A 179 -14.23 19.53 -15.86
C GLU A 179 -13.07 20.04 -16.73
N THR A 180 -11.95 19.33 -16.78
CA THR A 180 -10.81 19.70 -17.63
C THR A 180 -11.17 19.48 -19.10
N PRO A 181 -11.08 20.50 -19.97
CA PRO A 181 -11.34 20.34 -21.40
C PRO A 181 -10.48 19.22 -22.00
N PRO A 182 -11.03 18.34 -22.86
CA PRO A 182 -10.29 17.23 -23.44
C PRO A 182 -9.01 17.64 -24.18
N GLU A 183 -9.05 18.80 -24.84
CA GLU A 183 -7.91 19.38 -25.55
C GLU A 183 -6.76 19.73 -24.60
N ASP A 184 -7.08 20.32 -23.44
CA ASP A 184 -6.09 20.65 -22.41
C ASP A 184 -5.57 19.39 -21.71
N ALA A 185 -6.45 18.43 -21.43
CA ALA A 185 -6.04 17.15 -20.86
C ALA A 185 -5.06 16.40 -21.78
N GLN A 186 -5.33 16.38 -23.09
CA GLN A 186 -4.46 15.75 -24.07
C GLN A 186 -3.15 16.54 -24.26
N ARG A 187 -3.19 17.86 -24.26
CA ARG A 187 -2.02 18.73 -24.41
C ARG A 187 -1.07 18.67 -23.22
N LEU A 188 -1.62 18.57 -22.01
CA LEU A 188 -0.87 18.56 -20.75
C LEU A 188 -0.46 17.16 -20.30
N PHE A 189 -1.31 16.15 -20.55
CA PHE A 189 -1.17 14.79 -20.02
C PHE A 189 -1.42 13.67 -21.05
N GLY A 190 -1.44 13.99 -22.35
CA GLY A 190 -1.67 13.00 -23.40
C GLY A 190 -0.54 11.97 -23.55
N PRO A 191 -0.79 10.85 -24.23
CA PRO A 191 0.20 9.79 -24.44
C PRO A 191 1.50 10.33 -25.07
N GLY A 192 2.66 9.96 -24.52
CA GLY A 192 3.97 10.42 -24.97
C GLY A 192 4.47 11.70 -24.30
N THR A 193 3.63 12.34 -23.48
CA THR A 193 4.03 13.53 -22.70
C THR A 193 4.54 13.18 -21.29
N GLU A 194 4.42 11.93 -20.84
CA GLU A 194 4.64 11.50 -19.44
C GLU A 194 6.11 11.64 -19.02
N PHE A 195 7.04 11.44 -19.94
CA PHE A 195 8.49 11.52 -19.71
C PHE A 195 9.18 12.66 -20.46
N ASN A 196 8.41 13.54 -21.12
CA ASN A 196 8.98 14.66 -21.87
C ASN A 196 9.33 15.81 -20.92
N TYR A 197 10.45 15.70 -20.20
CA TYR A 197 10.91 16.74 -19.25
C TYR A 197 11.73 17.84 -19.93
N LEU A 198 12.59 17.46 -20.88
CA LEU A 198 13.56 18.38 -21.49
C LEU A 198 12.92 19.29 -22.54
N ASN A 199 11.91 18.82 -23.27
CA ASN A 199 11.23 19.57 -24.33
C ASN A 199 9.82 20.00 -23.93
N ALA A 200 9.50 20.02 -22.64
CA ALA A 200 8.20 20.47 -22.16
C ALA A 200 8.06 21.99 -22.20
N THR A 201 6.90 22.46 -22.63
CA THR A 201 6.57 23.88 -22.61
C THR A 201 6.39 24.40 -21.18
N ALA A 202 6.46 25.72 -20.98
CA ALA A 202 6.22 26.33 -19.68
C ALA A 202 4.83 25.99 -19.12
N GLU A 203 3.82 25.88 -19.98
CA GLU A 203 2.46 25.47 -19.61
C GLU A 203 2.38 23.99 -19.20
N GLN A 204 3.11 23.09 -19.89
CA GLN A 204 3.20 21.69 -19.48
C GLN A 204 3.93 21.54 -18.13
N TRP A 205 4.98 22.34 -17.90
CA TRP A 205 5.62 22.42 -16.59
C TRP A 205 4.68 22.98 -15.51
N GLY A 206 3.93 24.03 -15.82
CA GLY A 206 2.91 24.60 -14.93
C GLY A 206 1.84 23.58 -14.56
N GLY A 207 1.29 22.87 -15.55
CA GLY A 207 0.34 21.79 -15.34
C GLY A 207 0.92 20.67 -14.46
N ARG A 208 2.15 20.22 -14.71
CA ARG A 208 2.79 19.17 -13.91
C ARG A 208 3.09 19.59 -12.47
N VAL A 209 3.49 20.84 -12.24
CA VAL A 209 3.76 21.35 -10.89
C VAL A 209 2.48 21.66 -10.13
N ALA A 210 1.41 22.07 -10.81
CA ALA A 210 0.10 22.28 -10.19
C ALA A 210 -0.61 20.95 -9.88
N VAL A 211 -0.60 20.02 -10.83
CA VAL A 211 -1.31 18.73 -10.76
C VAL A 211 -0.49 17.67 -10.03
N GLY A 212 0.83 17.66 -10.13
CA GLY A 212 1.69 16.63 -9.52
C GLY A 212 1.56 16.51 -8.00
N PRO A 213 1.70 17.59 -7.22
CA PRO A 213 1.54 17.56 -5.77
C PRO A 213 0.09 17.34 -5.33
N VAL A 214 -0.87 18.02 -5.97
CA VAL A 214 -2.28 18.03 -5.53
C VAL A 214 -3.08 16.83 -6.06
N ALA A 215 -2.88 16.43 -7.31
CA ALA A 215 -3.55 15.29 -7.94
C ALA A 215 -2.70 14.01 -7.99
N GLY A 216 -1.39 14.10 -7.72
CA GLY A 216 -0.52 12.93 -7.59
C GLY A 216 -0.31 12.51 -6.13
N LEU A 217 0.40 13.32 -5.35
CA LEU A 217 0.86 12.93 -4.01
C LEU A 217 -0.28 12.80 -2.99
N ALA A 218 -1.24 13.73 -3.00
CA ALA A 218 -2.39 13.66 -2.09
C ALA A 218 -3.27 12.42 -2.36
N PRO A 219 -3.73 12.15 -3.60
CA PRO A 219 -4.45 10.93 -3.92
C PRO A 219 -3.67 9.67 -3.64
N ALA A 220 -2.37 9.62 -3.97
CA ALA A 220 -1.53 8.46 -3.68
C ALA A 220 -1.50 8.13 -2.17
N ARG A 221 -1.30 9.15 -1.33
CA ARG A 221 -1.33 8.97 0.13
C ARG A 221 -2.70 8.48 0.61
N VAL A 222 -3.77 9.09 0.12
CA VAL A 222 -5.13 8.76 0.55
C VAL A 222 -5.53 7.35 0.12
N SER A 223 -5.20 6.95 -1.11
CA SER A 223 -5.41 5.61 -1.64
C SER A 223 -4.75 4.52 -0.80
N ILE A 224 -3.60 4.82 -0.18
CA ILE A 224 -2.93 3.93 0.75
C ILE A 224 -3.58 3.94 2.14
N ASP A 225 -4.01 5.10 2.62
CA ASP A 225 -4.49 5.28 3.99
C ASP A 225 -5.92 4.76 4.17
N ILE A 226 -6.80 4.90 3.17
CA ILE A 226 -8.21 4.43 3.24
C ILE A 226 -8.30 2.92 3.58
N PRO A 227 -7.63 2.00 2.88
CA PRO A 227 -7.67 0.56 3.20
C PRO A 227 -7.16 0.27 4.60
N TYR A 228 -6.05 0.92 4.99
CA TYR A 228 -5.49 0.77 6.32
C TYR A 228 -6.50 1.16 7.41
N ARG A 229 -7.19 2.29 7.24
CA ARG A 229 -8.26 2.73 8.15
C ARG A 229 -9.44 1.78 8.15
N GLY A 230 -9.91 1.36 6.98
CA GLY A 230 -11.01 0.40 6.81
C GLY A 230 -10.74 -0.91 7.54
N PHE A 231 -9.57 -1.53 7.31
CA PHE A 231 -9.16 -2.72 8.05
C PHE A 231 -9.05 -2.48 9.55
N SER A 232 -8.50 -1.34 9.98
CA SER A 232 -8.41 -1.02 11.41
C SER A 232 -9.78 -0.89 12.08
N ILE A 233 -10.76 -0.29 11.39
CA ILE A 233 -12.13 -0.15 11.88
C ILE A 233 -12.74 -1.54 12.05
N LEU A 234 -12.69 -2.36 11.00
CA LEU A 234 -13.27 -3.71 11.01
C LEU A 234 -12.61 -4.58 12.09
N SER A 235 -11.28 -4.62 12.16
CA SER A 235 -10.57 -5.45 13.14
C SER A 235 -10.80 -5.00 14.58
N VAL A 236 -10.85 -3.69 14.84
CA VAL A 236 -11.16 -3.16 16.18
C VAL A 236 -12.63 -3.32 16.51
N LEU A 237 -13.56 -3.19 15.56
CA LEU A 237 -15.01 -3.37 15.75
C LEU A 237 -15.40 -4.85 15.96
N LEU A 238 -14.65 -5.78 15.39
CA LEU A 238 -14.83 -7.22 15.61
C LEU A 238 -14.07 -7.72 16.86
N GLY A 239 -13.24 -6.89 17.48
CA GLY A 239 -12.46 -7.26 18.66
C GLY A 239 -11.27 -8.18 18.36
N ILE A 240 -10.90 -8.33 17.07
CA ILE A 240 -9.76 -9.14 16.62
C ILE A 240 -8.44 -8.50 17.08
N THR A 241 -8.39 -7.17 17.05
CA THR A 241 -7.19 -6.39 17.37
C THR A 241 -7.51 -5.21 18.27
N SER A 242 -6.53 -4.78 19.05
CA SER A 242 -6.62 -3.57 19.86
C SER A 242 -6.24 -2.30 19.08
N THR A 243 -6.63 -1.13 19.61
CA THR A 243 -6.36 0.17 18.95
C THR A 243 -4.86 0.49 18.82
N ASP A 244 -4.01 -0.08 19.67
CA ASP A 244 -2.56 0.09 19.64
C ASP A 244 -1.87 -0.73 18.53
N GLN A 245 -2.55 -1.73 17.96
CA GLN A 245 -2.04 -2.50 16.83
C GLN A 245 -2.25 -1.80 15.48
N TRP A 246 -2.99 -0.68 15.48
CA TRP A 246 -3.27 0.13 14.29
C TRP A 246 -2.83 1.58 14.45
N PRO A 247 -1.55 1.84 14.72
CA PRO A 247 -1.06 3.21 14.82
C PRO A 247 -1.06 3.86 13.42
N PRO A 248 -1.12 5.21 13.30
CA PRO A 248 -1.21 5.86 11.99
C PRO A 248 -0.13 5.40 11.01
N LEU A 249 -0.51 5.07 9.77
CA LEU A 249 0.45 4.59 8.77
C LEU A 249 1.44 5.69 8.36
N PHE A 250 0.97 6.94 8.35
CA PHE A 250 1.76 8.12 8.01
C PHE A 250 1.87 9.10 9.19
N GLY A 251 2.99 9.84 9.22
CA GLY A 251 3.17 11.01 10.07
C GLY A 251 2.36 12.24 9.61
N SER A 252 2.64 13.39 10.22
CA SER A 252 2.05 14.66 9.81
C SER A 252 2.65 15.12 8.48
N MET A 253 1.82 15.58 7.54
CA MET A 253 2.33 16.21 6.31
C MET A 253 3.08 17.51 6.60
N TRP A 254 2.73 18.17 7.70
CA TRP A 254 3.41 19.38 8.14
C TRP A 254 4.84 19.12 8.57
N ASP A 255 5.23 17.87 8.83
CA ASP A 255 6.63 17.53 9.15
C ASP A 255 7.46 17.26 7.86
N ALA A 256 6.82 17.21 6.68
CA ALA A 256 7.45 16.86 5.42
C ALA A 256 8.18 18.01 4.70
N TYR A 257 8.48 19.12 5.39
CA TYR A 257 9.24 20.26 4.83
C TYR A 257 10.76 19.99 4.71
N THR A 258 11.23 18.84 5.19
CA THR A 258 12.60 18.34 4.95
C THR A 258 12.56 16.90 4.47
N ILE A 259 13.56 16.46 3.71
CA ILE A 259 13.68 15.04 3.30
C ILE A 259 13.66 14.13 4.53
N ARG A 260 14.37 14.49 5.60
CA ARG A 260 14.35 13.70 6.85
C ARG A 260 12.98 13.69 7.52
N GLY A 261 12.24 14.79 7.45
CA GLY A 261 10.90 14.92 8.00
C GLY A 261 9.85 14.15 7.20
N PHE A 262 9.99 14.07 5.87
CA PHE A 262 9.17 13.24 5.01
C PHE A 262 9.31 11.74 5.35
N TRP A 263 10.53 11.29 5.68
CA TRP A 263 10.82 9.91 6.08
C TRP A 263 10.65 9.62 7.58
N LYS A 264 10.18 10.59 8.37
CA LYS A 264 9.93 10.44 9.81
C LYS A 264 8.48 10.03 10.08
#